data_AF-A0A935BN03-F1
#
_entry.id   AF-A0A935BN03-F1
#
_cell.length_a   1.000
_cell.length_b   1.000
_cell.length_c   1.000
_cell.angle_alpha   90.00
_cell.angle_beta   90.00
_cell.angle_gamma   90.00
#
_symmetry.space_group_name_H-M   'P 1'
#
loop_
_entity.id
_entity.type
_entity.pdbx_description
1 polymer ?
#
loop_
_entity_poly.entity_id
_entity_poly.type
_entity_poly.pdbx_seq_one_letter_code
_entity_poly.pdbx_strand_id
1 'polypeptide(L)'
;MIPRAYNWQMLFDRPIPAALLSAFMLVSFGCGAGPANSTNSNVASVSKATNRNSNVARTNVEELSLQIRIPYEVEDVVWKEDTAKETLLAVLRFSSADSEKIVSEAIQFGTPQPNVVSPEVWFPEELIAQSEMTGDNALKGQAYPANGFLQESYTSGKVTRIDGTDFFVLEAHSK
;
A
#
# COMPACT_ATOMS: atom_id res chain seq x y z
N MET A 1 7.08 10.29 54.92
CA MET A 1 7.00 9.54 53.65
C MET A 1 8.04 10.12 52.72
N ILE A 2 9.04 9.31 52.34
CA ILE A 2 10.20 9.72 51.57
C ILE A 2 9.94 9.33 50.10
N PRO A 3 10.03 10.25 49.12
CA PRO A 3 9.96 9.89 47.71
C PRO A 3 11.28 9.24 47.27
N ARG A 4 11.22 8.04 46.68
CA ARG A 4 12.37 7.40 46.05
C ARG A 4 12.52 7.90 44.61
N ALA A 5 13.72 8.36 44.32
CA ALA A 5 14.17 8.95 43.08
C ALA A 5 14.22 7.96 41.90
N TYR A 6 14.00 8.51 40.72
CA TYR A 6 14.21 7.88 39.41
C TYR A 6 15.69 7.60 39.17
N ASN A 7 16.03 6.39 38.75
CA ASN A 7 17.36 6.02 38.31
C ASN A 7 17.37 5.89 36.78
N TRP A 8 17.80 6.95 36.10
CA TRP A 8 18.08 6.97 34.67
C TRP A 8 19.59 6.87 34.50
N GLN A 9 20.10 5.68 34.17
CA GLN A 9 21.47 5.52 33.72
C GLN A 9 21.47 5.17 32.24
N MET A 10 21.87 6.19 31.49
CA MET A 10 22.26 6.17 30.09
C MET A 10 23.53 5.32 29.88
N LEU A 11 23.90 5.21 28.59
CA LEU A 11 25.25 4.99 28.06
C LEU A 11 25.71 3.54 27.95
N PHE A 12 25.47 2.97 26.77
CA PHE A 12 26.51 2.19 26.12
C PHE A 12 26.79 2.76 24.72
N ASP A 13 27.74 3.68 24.71
CA ASP A 13 28.62 3.96 23.59
C ASP A 13 29.22 2.66 23.05
N ARG A 14 29.06 2.41 21.75
CA ARG A 14 29.90 1.49 21.00
C ARG A 14 30.32 2.14 19.68
N PRO A 15 31.61 2.47 19.53
CA PRO A 15 32.13 2.96 18.27
C PRO A 15 32.91 1.87 17.48
N ILE A 16 33.05 2.13 16.17
CA ILE A 16 34.09 1.67 15.20
C ILE A 16 33.92 0.22 14.63
N PRO A 17 34.38 -0.14 13.40
CA PRO A 17 34.95 0.62 12.25
C PRO A 17 34.29 0.40 10.87
N ALA A 18 34.65 1.32 9.98
CA ALA A 18 34.64 1.23 8.52
C ALA A 18 35.55 0.15 7.93
N ALA A 19 35.07 -0.53 6.89
CA ALA A 19 35.78 -1.14 5.74
C ALA A 19 34.68 -1.83 4.91
N LEU A 20 34.58 -1.73 3.58
CA LEU A 20 35.60 -2.06 2.61
C LEU A 20 35.17 -1.54 1.24
N LEU A 21 36.13 -0.91 0.54
CA LEU A 21 36.09 -0.63 -0.89
C LEU A 21 35.87 -1.92 -1.70
N SER A 22 35.00 -1.86 -2.69
CA SER A 22 35.06 -2.74 -3.86
C SER A 22 34.51 -2.01 -5.08
N ALA A 23 35.42 -1.31 -5.76
CA ALA A 23 35.22 -0.88 -7.13
C ALA A 23 35.20 -2.12 -8.04
N PHE A 24 34.18 -2.25 -8.89
CA PHE A 24 34.25 -3.13 -10.04
C PHE A 24 33.74 -2.43 -11.30
N MET A 25 34.52 -2.64 -12.36
CA MET A 25 34.59 -1.87 -13.59
C MET A 25 33.40 -2.02 -14.54
N LEU A 26 33.18 -0.92 -15.26
CA LEU A 26 32.59 -0.76 -16.60
C LEU A 26 32.95 -1.86 -17.61
N VAL A 27 31.96 -2.35 -18.38
CA VAL A 27 32.10 -2.78 -19.79
C VAL A 27 30.79 -2.55 -20.59
N SER A 28 30.75 -1.42 -21.29
CA SER A 28 30.33 -1.17 -22.69
C SER A 28 29.12 -1.81 -23.40
N PHE A 29 28.36 -0.89 -24.03
CA PHE A 29 27.84 -0.86 -25.43
C PHE A 29 27.05 -2.05 -26.00
N GLY A 30 25.74 -1.83 -26.16
CA GLY A 30 24.89 -2.50 -27.15
C GLY A 30 23.95 -1.51 -27.82
N CYS A 31 24.43 -0.81 -28.86
CA CYS A 31 23.64 0.04 -29.74
C CYS A 31 23.02 -0.83 -30.84
N GLY A 32 21.75 -1.21 -30.69
CA GLY A 32 20.97 -1.88 -31.73
C GLY A 32 20.05 -0.89 -32.44
N ALA A 33 20.53 -0.28 -33.52
CA ALA A 33 19.70 0.46 -34.47
C ALA A 33 19.31 -0.47 -35.62
N GLY A 34 18.00 -0.59 -35.88
CA GLY A 34 17.41 -1.30 -37.01
C GLY A 34 16.03 -0.70 -37.33
N PRO A 35 15.59 -0.70 -38.59
CA PRO A 35 14.99 0.46 -39.24
C PRO A 35 13.47 0.61 -39.08
N ALA A 36 13.03 1.86 -39.23
CA ALA A 36 11.65 2.25 -39.43
C ALA A 36 11.10 1.74 -40.78
N ASN A 37 9.85 1.23 -40.78
CA ASN A 37 8.99 1.36 -41.94
C ASN A 37 7.50 1.40 -41.58
N SER A 38 6.93 2.60 -41.75
CA SER A 38 5.69 2.97 -42.43
C SER A 38 4.42 2.08 -42.36
N THR A 39 3.35 2.73 -41.87
CA THR A 39 1.97 2.73 -42.41
C THR A 39 1.10 1.48 -42.22
N ASN A 40 0.06 1.60 -41.37
CA ASN A 40 -1.32 1.66 -41.87
C ASN A 40 -2.28 2.24 -40.82
N SER A 41 -2.91 3.37 -41.15
CA SER A 41 -4.02 3.94 -40.41
C SER A 41 -5.27 3.11 -40.69
N ASN A 42 -5.58 2.15 -39.82
CA ASN A 42 -6.90 1.52 -39.83
C ASN A 42 -7.73 2.09 -38.68
N VAL A 43 -8.65 2.97 -39.07
CA VAL A 43 -9.76 3.43 -38.24
C VAL A 43 -10.60 2.22 -37.89
N ALA A 44 -10.39 1.68 -36.69
CA ALA A 44 -11.42 0.95 -35.98
C ALA A 44 -11.81 1.84 -34.79
N SER A 45 -12.97 2.49 -34.92
CA SER A 45 -13.73 2.97 -33.78
C SER A 45 -14.09 1.74 -32.94
N VAL A 46 -13.16 1.32 -32.09
CA VAL A 46 -13.39 0.30 -31.08
C VAL A 46 -14.10 1.02 -29.95
N SER A 47 -15.41 0.80 -29.93
CA SER A 47 -16.27 1.00 -28.78
C SER A 47 -15.48 0.80 -27.49
N LYS A 48 -15.47 1.82 -26.62
CA LYS A 48 -15.11 1.69 -25.20
C LYS A 48 -16.09 0.71 -24.53
N ALA A 49 -16.00 -0.56 -24.88
CA ALA A 49 -16.38 -1.64 -24.01
C ALA A 49 -15.13 -1.90 -23.18
N THR A 50 -14.97 -1.12 -22.11
CA THR A 50 -14.08 -1.48 -21.01
C THR A 50 -14.48 -2.89 -20.60
N ASN A 51 -13.71 -3.87 -21.06
CA ASN A 51 -13.81 -5.23 -20.59
C ASN A 51 -13.42 -5.17 -19.11
N ARG A 52 -14.42 -5.03 -18.24
CA ARG A 52 -14.30 -5.07 -16.78
C ARG A 52 -13.95 -6.51 -16.41
N ASN A 53 -12.73 -6.93 -16.70
CA ASN A 53 -12.21 -8.16 -16.15
C ASN A 53 -11.90 -7.85 -14.68
N SER A 54 -12.89 -8.09 -13.82
CA SER A 54 -12.98 -7.74 -12.39
C SER A 54 -12.04 -8.56 -11.50
N ASN A 55 -10.83 -8.85 -11.99
CA ASN A 55 -9.88 -9.66 -11.26
C ASN A 55 -8.42 -9.21 -11.44
N VAL A 56 -8.18 -8.15 -12.21
CA VAL A 56 -6.84 -7.61 -12.44
C VAL A 56 -6.63 -6.44 -11.49
N ALA A 57 -5.51 -6.47 -10.75
CA ALA A 57 -5.09 -5.35 -9.91
C ALA A 57 -4.79 -4.12 -10.78
N ARG A 58 -5.25 -2.96 -10.32
CA ARG A 58 -5.13 -1.66 -10.95
C ARG A 58 -4.30 -0.75 -10.07
N THR A 59 -3.56 0.18 -10.68
CA THR A 59 -2.67 1.11 -9.97
C THR A 59 -3.04 2.58 -10.18
N ASN A 60 -4.16 2.84 -10.85
CA ASN A 60 -4.59 4.21 -11.12
C ASN A 60 -5.39 4.76 -9.93
N VAL A 61 -4.87 5.84 -9.33
CA VAL A 61 -5.48 6.52 -8.18
C VAL A 61 -6.75 7.27 -8.55
N GLU A 62 -6.80 7.88 -9.75
CA GLU A 62 -7.95 8.67 -10.19
C GLU A 62 -9.20 7.80 -10.33
N GLU A 63 -9.07 6.61 -10.90
CA GLU A 63 -10.15 5.62 -10.98
C GLU A 63 -10.61 5.18 -9.59
N LEU A 64 -9.68 4.97 -8.66
CA LEU A 64 -10.01 4.59 -7.29
C LEU A 64 -10.77 5.72 -6.57
N SER A 65 -10.39 6.98 -6.80
CA SER A 65 -11.03 8.15 -6.21
C SER A 65 -12.48 8.35 -6.66
N LEU A 66 -12.88 7.73 -7.78
CA LEU A 66 -14.28 7.68 -8.23
C LEU A 66 -15.10 6.63 -7.48
N GLN A 67 -14.45 5.70 -6.77
CA GLN A 67 -15.09 4.61 -6.04
C GLN A 67 -15.12 4.86 -4.53
N ILE A 68 -14.04 5.43 -4.00
CA ILE A 68 -13.84 5.67 -2.57
C ILE A 68 -13.30 7.09 -2.34
N ARG A 69 -13.46 7.61 -1.14
CA ARG A 69 -12.86 8.87 -0.73
C ARG A 69 -11.44 8.60 -0.28
N ILE A 70 -10.47 9.31 -0.85
CA ILE A 70 -9.08 9.25 -0.38
C ILE A 70 -8.82 10.55 0.39
N PRO A 71 -8.62 10.50 1.72
CA PRO A 71 -8.58 11.70 2.56
C PRO A 71 -7.29 12.52 2.39
N TYR A 72 -6.20 11.89 1.95
CA TYR A 72 -4.88 12.48 1.78
C TYR A 72 -4.25 12.03 0.46
N GLU A 73 -3.17 12.68 0.03
CA GLU A 73 -2.41 12.26 -1.14
C GLU A 73 -1.72 10.91 -0.88
N VAL A 74 -1.86 9.98 -1.82
CA VAL A 74 -1.22 8.66 -1.76
C VAL A 74 0.08 8.68 -2.55
N GLU A 75 1.13 8.08 -1.98
CA GLU A 75 2.41 7.91 -2.68
C GLU A 75 2.37 6.71 -3.64
N ASP A 76 1.63 5.67 -3.25
CA ASP A 76 1.47 4.46 -4.05
C ASP A 76 0.09 3.85 -3.80
N VAL A 77 -0.47 3.23 -4.84
CA VAL A 77 -1.78 2.58 -4.78
C VAL A 77 -1.85 1.38 -5.69
N VAL A 78 -2.34 0.27 -5.12
CA VAL A 78 -2.72 -0.91 -5.89
C VAL A 78 -4.07 -1.40 -5.38
N TRP A 79 -5.04 -1.59 -6.26
CA TRP A 79 -6.39 -1.96 -5.87
C TRP A 79 -7.04 -2.94 -6.82
N LYS A 80 -8.03 -3.66 -6.32
CA LYS A 80 -8.78 -4.66 -7.04
C LYS A 80 -10.23 -4.62 -6.59
N GLU A 81 -11.12 -4.73 -7.56
CA GLU A 81 -12.55 -4.86 -7.31
C GLU A 81 -12.95 -6.31 -7.54
N ASP A 82 -13.49 -6.98 -6.52
CA ASP A 82 -14.12 -8.28 -6.63
C ASP A 82 -15.62 -8.09 -6.85
N THR A 83 -16.04 -8.10 -8.12
CA THR A 83 -17.46 -7.95 -8.49
C THR A 83 -18.32 -9.12 -8.00
N ALA A 84 -17.75 -10.30 -7.75
CA ALA A 84 -18.52 -11.44 -7.26
C ALA A 84 -18.84 -11.31 -5.76
N LYS A 85 -17.96 -10.66 -5.01
CA LYS A 85 -18.12 -10.40 -3.57
C LYS A 85 -18.56 -8.98 -3.26
N GLU A 86 -18.80 -8.17 -4.28
CA GLU A 86 -19.24 -6.78 -4.08
C GLU A 86 -18.29 -6.01 -3.14
N THR A 87 -16.98 -6.29 -3.29
CA THR A 87 -15.93 -5.84 -2.38
C THR A 87 -14.80 -5.19 -3.15
N LEU A 88 -14.34 -4.04 -2.67
CA LEU A 88 -13.13 -3.37 -3.13
C LEU A 88 -12.01 -3.57 -2.12
N LEU A 89 -10.87 -4.05 -2.60
CA LEU A 89 -9.63 -4.17 -1.84
C LEU A 89 -8.62 -3.18 -2.41
N ALA A 90 -8.04 -2.34 -1.57
CA ALA A 90 -7.00 -1.40 -1.97
C ALA A 90 -5.85 -1.41 -0.96
N VAL A 91 -4.62 -1.43 -1.48
CA VAL A 91 -3.40 -1.18 -0.73
C VAL A 91 -2.96 0.24 -1.05
N LEU A 92 -2.89 1.08 -0.03
CA LEU A 92 -2.59 2.51 -0.13
C LEU A 92 -1.34 2.79 0.70
N ARG A 93 -0.37 3.46 0.11
CA ARG A 93 0.79 4.00 0.83
C ARG A 93 0.62 5.49 1.00
N PHE A 94 0.75 5.95 2.24
CA PHE A 94 0.73 7.38 2.56
C PHE A 94 2.12 7.83 3.03
N SER A 95 2.34 9.14 3.03
CA SER A 95 3.47 9.71 3.76
C SER A 95 3.34 9.38 5.25
N SER A 96 4.46 9.24 5.96
CA SER A 96 4.43 8.96 7.40
C SER A 96 3.61 9.99 8.20
N ALA A 97 3.68 11.26 7.80
CA ALA A 97 2.92 12.35 8.43
C ALA A 97 1.41 12.22 8.23
N ASP A 98 0.97 11.74 7.06
CA ASP A 98 -0.46 11.56 6.78
C ASP A 98 -0.98 10.24 7.36
N SER A 99 -0.16 9.19 7.39
CA SER A 99 -0.45 7.93 8.10
C SER A 99 -0.86 8.16 9.55
N GLU A 100 -0.15 9.04 10.26
CA GLU A 100 -0.47 9.39 11.65
C GLU A 100 -1.80 10.15 11.77
N LYS A 101 -2.08 11.08 10.85
CA LYS A 101 -3.36 11.81 10.82
C LYS A 101 -4.52 10.87 10.55
N ILE A 102 -4.39 9.97 9.56
CA ILE A 102 -5.40 8.96 9.23
C ILE A 102 -5.72 8.13 10.47
N VAL A 103 -4.70 7.65 11.19
CA VAL A 103 -4.92 6.91 12.44
C VAL A 103 -5.62 7.77 13.49
N SER A 104 -5.17 9.01 13.70
CA SER A 104 -5.75 9.93 14.68
C SER A 104 -7.21 10.31 14.38
N GLU A 105 -7.61 10.30 13.11
CA GLU A 105 -8.99 10.52 12.70
C GLU A 105 -9.81 9.24 12.81
N ALA A 106 -9.24 8.11 12.39
CA ALA A 106 -9.92 6.82 12.39
C ALA A 106 -10.30 6.36 13.80
N ILE A 107 -9.47 6.66 14.81
CA ILE A 107 -9.80 6.35 16.22
C ILE A 107 -11.01 7.11 16.75
N GLN A 108 -11.41 8.22 16.12
CA GLN A 108 -12.62 8.95 16.50
C GLN A 108 -13.90 8.18 16.13
N PHE A 109 -13.81 7.29 15.14
CA PHE A 109 -14.93 6.45 14.70
C PHE A 109 -14.99 5.10 15.40
N GLY A 110 -13.91 4.66 16.05
CA GLY A 110 -13.88 3.41 16.80
C GLY A 110 -12.48 3.03 17.27
N THR A 111 -12.41 2.11 18.23
CA THR A 111 -11.13 1.62 18.76
C THR A 111 -10.42 0.71 17.74
N PRO A 112 -9.09 0.80 17.60
CA PRO A 112 -8.33 -0.11 16.76
C PRO A 112 -8.47 -1.55 17.26
N GLN A 113 -8.48 -2.49 16.32
CA GLN A 113 -8.48 -3.92 16.61
C GLN A 113 -7.31 -4.59 15.90
N PRO A 114 -6.55 -5.47 16.59
CA PRO A 114 -5.54 -6.28 15.93
C PRO A 114 -6.15 -7.06 14.77
N ASN A 115 -5.52 -7.00 13.60
CA ASN A 115 -5.97 -7.67 12.40
C ASN A 115 -4.79 -8.33 11.69
N VAL A 116 -5.10 -9.41 10.97
CA VAL A 116 -4.13 -10.15 10.16
C VAL A 116 -4.63 -10.13 8.72
N VAL A 117 -3.78 -9.65 7.82
CA VAL A 117 -4.07 -9.58 6.39
C VAL A 117 -3.24 -10.65 5.68
N SER A 118 -3.91 -11.48 4.88
CA SER A 118 -3.22 -12.40 3.98
C SER A 118 -2.76 -11.63 2.73
N PRO A 119 -1.45 -11.48 2.50
CA PRO A 119 -0.96 -10.79 1.31
C PRO A 119 -1.36 -11.55 0.05
N GLU A 120 -1.73 -10.81 -0.98
CA GLU A 120 -2.00 -11.37 -2.30
C GLU A 120 -0.83 -11.12 -3.25
N VAL A 121 -0.73 -11.91 -4.31
CA VAL A 121 0.35 -11.82 -5.32
C VAL A 121 0.45 -10.47 -6.03
N TRP A 122 -0.58 -9.64 -5.95
CA TRP A 122 -0.62 -8.30 -6.54
C TRP A 122 -0.33 -7.19 -5.52
N PHE A 123 -0.12 -7.51 -4.24
CA PHE A 123 0.29 -6.53 -3.26
C PHE A 123 1.68 -5.98 -3.62
N PRO A 124 2.03 -4.78 -3.13
CA PRO A 124 3.39 -4.26 -3.23
C PRO A 124 4.43 -5.27 -2.74
N GLU A 125 5.57 -5.34 -3.43
CA GLU A 125 6.63 -6.32 -3.14
C GLU A 125 7.14 -6.20 -1.71
N GLU A 126 7.14 -4.99 -1.13
CA GLU A 126 7.58 -4.76 0.25
C GLU A 126 6.71 -5.51 1.25
N LEU A 127 5.39 -5.56 1.01
CA LEU A 127 4.44 -6.26 1.86
C LEU A 127 4.56 -7.78 1.68
N ILE A 128 4.73 -8.24 0.45
CA ILE A 128 4.96 -9.66 0.17
C ILE A 128 6.23 -10.13 0.90
N ALA A 129 7.34 -9.41 0.72
CA ALA A 129 8.62 -9.71 1.38
C ALA A 129 8.50 -9.68 2.92
N GLN A 130 7.79 -8.70 3.49
CA GLN A 130 7.57 -8.63 4.93
C GLN A 130 6.86 -9.89 5.45
N SER A 131 5.86 -10.38 4.73
CA SER A 131 5.13 -11.59 5.12
C SER A 131 6.00 -12.86 5.08
N GLU A 132 6.91 -12.95 4.11
CA GLU A 132 7.84 -14.07 3.97
C GLU A 132 8.92 -14.05 5.07
N MET A 133 9.43 -12.86 5.41
CA MET A 133 10.44 -12.70 6.47
C MET A 133 9.93 -13.06 7.86
N THR A 134 8.62 -12.88 8.13
CA THR A 134 8.02 -13.25 9.41
C THR A 134 7.73 -14.74 9.53
N GLY A 135 7.67 -15.48 8.41
CA GLY A 135 7.36 -16.92 8.38
C GLY A 135 5.89 -17.27 8.60
N ASP A 136 5.04 -16.28 8.89
CA ASP A 136 3.61 -16.48 9.17
C ASP A 136 2.74 -16.41 7.89
N ASN A 137 3.32 -16.07 6.73
CA ASN A 137 2.62 -15.80 5.46
C ASN A 137 1.45 -14.80 5.63
N ALA A 138 1.61 -13.86 6.57
CA ALA A 138 0.57 -12.92 6.92
C ALA A 138 1.16 -11.59 7.41
N LEU A 139 0.43 -10.52 7.18
CA LEU A 139 0.77 -9.17 7.62
C LEU A 139 -0.02 -8.84 8.87
N LYS A 140 0.69 -8.43 9.93
CA LYS A 140 0.08 -7.97 11.17
C LYS A 140 -0.19 -6.48 11.10
N GLY A 141 -1.31 -6.04 11.66
CA GLY A 141 -1.70 -4.65 11.65
C GLY A 141 -2.82 -4.32 12.63
N GLN A 142 -3.23 -3.05 12.60
CA GLN A 142 -4.37 -2.54 13.35
C GLN A 142 -5.47 -2.12 12.38
N ALA A 143 -6.65 -2.72 12.51
CA ALA A 143 -7.84 -2.37 11.76
C ALA A 143 -8.60 -1.24 12.44
N TYR A 144 -9.02 -0.27 11.63
CA TYR A 144 -9.84 0.87 12.00
C TYR A 144 -11.11 0.91 11.14
N PRO A 145 -12.17 1.58 11.61
CA PRO A 145 -13.35 1.80 10.78
C PRO A 145 -13.02 2.58 9.50
N ALA A 146 -13.52 2.13 8.34
CA ALA A 146 -13.24 2.75 7.06
C ALA A 146 -14.08 4.00 6.75
N ASN A 147 -14.84 4.55 7.70
CA ASN A 147 -15.78 5.66 7.48
C ASN A 147 -15.15 6.87 6.77
N GLY A 148 -13.85 7.11 6.99
CA GLY A 148 -13.04 8.11 6.31
C GLY A 148 -12.89 7.90 4.80
N PHE A 149 -13.05 6.67 4.34
CA PHE A 149 -12.78 6.22 2.97
C PHE A 149 -14.03 5.88 2.16
N LEU A 150 -15.19 5.65 2.79
CA LEU A 150 -16.38 5.19 2.07
C LEU A 150 -17.05 6.33 1.26
N GLN A 151 -17.55 5.99 0.08
CA GLN A 151 -18.50 6.78 -0.73
C GLN A 151 -19.84 6.03 -0.84
N GLU A 152 -20.86 6.64 -1.46
CA GLU A 152 -22.24 6.09 -1.53
C GLU A 152 -22.32 4.64 -2.04
N SER A 153 -21.39 4.21 -2.90
CA SER A 153 -21.32 2.84 -3.42
C SER A 153 -20.94 1.79 -2.37
N TYR A 154 -20.34 2.20 -1.24
CA TYR A 154 -19.84 1.30 -0.19
C TYR A 154 -20.40 1.69 1.17
N THR A 155 -21.00 0.74 1.87
CA THR A 155 -21.72 1.03 3.12
C THR A 155 -20.97 0.61 4.37
N SER A 156 -20.01 -0.31 4.22
CA SER A 156 -19.20 -0.81 5.33
C SER A 156 -17.79 -1.15 4.87
N GLY A 157 -16.88 -1.26 5.83
CA GLY A 157 -15.51 -1.60 5.53
C GLY A 157 -14.59 -1.35 6.71
N LYS A 158 -13.34 -1.76 6.54
CA LYS A 158 -12.24 -1.53 7.49
C LYS A 158 -10.99 -1.10 6.74
N VAL A 159 -10.16 -0.32 7.39
CA VAL A 159 -8.83 0.05 6.90
C VAL A 159 -7.80 -0.46 7.90
N THR A 160 -6.85 -1.28 7.45
CA THR A 160 -5.82 -1.88 8.31
C THR A 160 -4.49 -1.23 8.06
N ARG A 161 -3.91 -0.56 9.07
CA ARG A 161 -2.50 -0.10 9.00
C ARG A 161 -1.60 -1.29 9.27
N ILE A 162 -0.67 -1.58 8.36
CA ILE A 162 0.29 -2.68 8.51
C ILE A 162 1.44 -2.26 9.43
N ASP A 163 1.75 -3.10 10.42
CA ASP A 163 2.73 -2.80 11.46
C ASP A 163 4.13 -2.56 10.86
N GLY A 164 4.80 -1.51 11.35
CA GLY A 164 6.14 -1.13 10.89
C GLY A 164 6.19 -0.48 9.51
N THR A 165 5.03 -0.12 8.93
CA THR A 165 4.94 0.50 7.61
C THR A 165 3.96 1.66 7.57
N ASP A 166 3.96 2.36 6.42
CA ASP A 166 2.97 3.38 6.07
C ASP A 166 1.94 2.87 5.05
N PHE A 167 1.81 1.54 4.94
CA PHE A 167 0.79 0.89 4.12
C PHE A 167 -0.51 0.67 4.88
N PHE A 168 -1.60 0.90 4.18
CA PHE A 168 -2.97 0.65 4.62
C PHE A 168 -3.67 -0.29 3.65
N VAL A 169 -4.33 -1.31 4.18
CA VAL A 169 -5.18 -2.21 3.41
C VAL A 169 -6.63 -1.86 3.69
N LEU A 170 -7.31 -1.28 2.71
CA LEU A 170 -8.73 -0.95 2.73
C LEU A 170 -9.53 -2.12 2.16
N GLU A 171 -10.55 -2.54 2.91
CA GLU A 171 -11.58 -3.48 2.48
C GLU A 171 -12.93 -2.75 2.60
N ALA A 172 -13.60 -2.52 1.48
CA ALA A 172 -14.87 -1.83 1.40
C ALA A 172 -15.93 -2.73 0.75
N HIS A 173 -17.10 -2.84 1.37
CA HIS A 173 -18.19 -3.68 0.90
C HIS A 173 -19.36 -2.81 0.42
N SER A 174 -19.87 -3.12 -0.78
CA SER A 174 -21.12 -2.53 -1.25
C SER A 174 -22.32 -3.12 -0.51
N LYS A 175 -23.48 -2.53 -0.77
CA LYS A 175 -24.74 -2.86 -0.11
C LYS A 175 -25.40 -4.09 -0.71
#